data_AF-A0A2D4NWA3-F1
#
_entry.id   AF-A0A2D4NWA3-F1
#
_cell.length_a   1.000
_cell.length_b   1.000
_cell.length_c   1.000
_cell.angle_alpha   90.00
_cell.angle_beta   90.00
_cell.angle_gamma   90.00
#
_symmetry.space_group_name_H-M   'P 1'
#
loop_
_entity.id
_entity.type
_entity.pdbx_description
1 polymer ?
#
loop_
_entity_poly.entity_id
_entity_poly.type
_entity_poly.pdbx_seq_one_letter_code
_entity_poly.pdbx_strand_id
1 'polypeptide(L)'
;DKIQFDYSSYGEAQINEGDFGHVLEIYDFSPLLKTEHLMEAFADFQEGGFKLQWVDDTHALGIFSSLGAASQALEQNYISVKIRPLIHGTRQSKIKALQRPKLLQLAKERPQTDTAVARRLVTRALGLQRKYQQNSGCQGLESAATNLPD
;
A
#
# COMPACT_ATOMS: atom_id res chain seq x y z
N ASP A 1 -11.00 17.06 -32.63
CA ASP A 1 -11.97 16.43 -31.72
C ASP A 1 -11.63 16.70 -30.27
N LYS A 2 -12.51 17.42 -29.55
CA LYS A 2 -12.40 17.61 -28.09
C LYS A 2 -13.18 16.47 -27.43
N ILE A 3 -12.48 15.57 -26.75
CA ILE A 3 -13.14 14.54 -25.93
C ILE A 3 -13.84 15.27 -24.78
N GLN A 4 -15.15 15.51 -24.95
CA GLN A 4 -16.01 15.97 -23.89
C GLN A 4 -16.24 14.77 -22.97
N PHE A 5 -15.42 14.69 -21.92
CA PHE A 5 -15.53 13.63 -20.93
C PHE A 5 -16.72 13.96 -20.02
N ASP A 6 -17.88 13.37 -20.32
CA ASP A 6 -19.12 13.63 -19.58
C ASP A 6 -18.99 13.14 -18.13
N TYR A 7 -18.75 14.11 -17.24
CA TYR A 7 -18.58 13.97 -15.80
C TYR A 7 -19.91 13.69 -15.04
N SER A 8 -21.03 13.53 -15.75
CA SER A 8 -22.38 13.44 -15.20
C SER A 8 -22.70 12.08 -14.60
N SER A 9 -22.08 10.99 -15.07
CA SER A 9 -22.38 9.63 -14.55
C SER A 9 -21.78 9.33 -13.18
N TYR A 10 -20.76 10.07 -12.75
CA TYR A 10 -20.07 9.85 -11.46
C TYR A 10 -20.63 10.73 -10.33
N GLY A 11 -21.73 11.44 -10.57
CA GLY A 11 -22.31 12.43 -9.65
C GLY A 11 -22.78 11.89 -8.31
N GLU A 12 -22.91 10.56 -8.15
CA GLU A 12 -23.51 9.93 -6.96
C GLU A 12 -22.80 8.66 -6.49
N ALA A 13 -21.55 8.43 -6.90
CA ALA A 13 -20.76 7.38 -6.27
C ALA A 13 -20.45 7.84 -4.84
N GLN A 14 -21.27 7.39 -3.89
CA GLN A 14 -21.09 7.63 -2.46
C GLN A 14 -19.70 7.15 -2.08
N ILE A 15 -18.82 8.08 -1.73
CA ILE A 15 -17.52 7.76 -1.17
C ILE A 15 -17.81 7.19 0.21
N ASN A 16 -17.72 5.87 0.35
CA ASN A 16 -17.85 5.25 1.67
C ASN A 16 -16.67 5.73 2.53
N GLU A 17 -16.98 6.20 3.74
CA GLU A 17 -16.03 6.81 4.66
C GLU A 17 -14.84 5.89 5.01
N GLY A 18 -15.02 4.57 4.89
CA GLY A 18 -13.97 3.58 5.11
C GLY A 18 -12.99 3.38 3.93
N ASP A 19 -13.38 3.67 2.69
CA ASP A 19 -12.58 3.31 1.51
C ASP A 19 -11.52 4.37 1.16
N PHE A 20 -11.74 5.61 1.59
CA PHE A 20 -10.89 6.77 1.26
C PHE A 20 -10.47 7.60 2.46
N GLY A 21 -10.58 7.06 3.68
CA GLY A 21 -10.18 7.77 4.91
C GLY A 21 -8.70 8.17 4.95
N HIS A 22 -7.83 7.49 4.20
CA HIS A 22 -6.41 7.82 4.03
C HIS A 22 -6.15 8.81 2.88
N VAL A 23 -7.18 9.35 2.23
CA VAL A 23 -7.05 10.30 1.12
C VAL A 23 -7.57 11.66 1.55
N LEU A 24 -6.71 12.68 1.45
CA LEU A 24 -7.04 14.06 1.75
C LEU A 24 -7.01 14.89 0.48
N GLU A 25 -7.94 15.84 0.36
CA GLU A 25 -7.85 16.91 -0.62
C GLU A 25 -7.00 18.04 -0.04
N ILE A 26 -5.94 18.40 -0.77
CA ILE A 26 -5.13 19.59 -0.57
C ILE A 26 -5.70 20.67 -1.48
N TYR A 27 -6.02 21.84 -0.93
CA TYR A 27 -6.73 22.90 -1.64
C TYR A 27 -6.31 24.30 -1.18
N ASP A 28 -6.87 25.33 -1.84
CA ASP A 28 -6.67 26.76 -1.51
C ASP A 28 -5.21 27.21 -1.58
N PHE A 29 -4.47 26.63 -2.53
CA PHE A 29 -3.08 26.99 -2.80
C PHE A 29 -2.93 27.72 -4.13
N SER A 30 -1.86 28.50 -4.27
CA SER A 30 -1.62 29.31 -5.47
C SER A 30 -1.44 28.44 -6.72
N PRO A 31 -1.99 28.82 -7.90
CA PRO A 31 -1.78 28.10 -9.15
C PRO A 31 -0.32 28.14 -9.65
N LEU A 32 0.51 28.98 -9.05
CA LEU A 32 1.95 29.00 -9.31
C LEU A 32 2.71 27.95 -8.47
N LEU A 33 2.02 27.30 -7.52
CA LEU A 33 2.60 26.34 -6.62
C LEU A 33 2.89 25.04 -7.37
N LYS A 34 4.13 24.57 -7.26
CA LYS A 34 4.62 23.39 -7.94
C LYS A 34 4.54 22.15 -7.04
N THR A 35 4.65 20.99 -7.67
CA THR A 35 4.73 19.68 -7.01
C THR A 35 5.81 19.66 -5.92
N GLU A 36 6.96 20.30 -6.13
CA GLU A 36 8.07 20.33 -5.17
C GLU A 36 7.65 20.94 -3.82
N HIS A 37 6.90 22.03 -3.83
CA HIS A 37 6.44 22.69 -2.62
C HIS A 37 5.42 21.85 -1.85
N LEU A 38 4.52 21.14 -2.56
CA LEU A 38 3.61 20.20 -1.91
C LEU A 38 4.39 19.02 -1.32
N MET A 39 5.34 18.46 -2.06
CA MET A 39 6.15 17.35 -1.55
C MET A 39 6.94 17.77 -0.32
N GLU A 40 7.54 18.96 -0.31
CA GLU A 40 8.24 19.52 0.85
C GLU A 40 7.32 19.70 2.05
N ALA A 41 6.10 20.22 1.86
CA ALA A 41 5.11 20.38 2.92
C ALA A 41 4.71 19.06 3.59
N PHE A 42 4.71 17.94 2.84
CA PHE A 42 4.37 16.60 3.34
C PHE A 42 5.59 15.68 3.46
N ALA A 43 6.80 16.24 3.62
CA ALA A 43 8.06 15.48 3.64
C ALA A 43 8.06 14.35 4.68
N ASP A 44 7.53 14.62 5.88
CA ASP A 44 7.45 13.66 6.99
C ASP A 44 6.64 12.40 6.64
N PHE A 45 5.71 12.51 5.69
CA PHE A 45 4.85 11.40 5.28
C PHE A 45 5.41 10.65 4.05
N GLN A 46 6.44 11.18 3.38
CA GLN A 46 7.04 10.57 2.18
C GLN A 46 7.70 9.23 2.48
N GLU A 47 8.43 9.13 3.61
CA GLU A 47 9.03 7.85 4.04
C GLU A 47 7.96 6.77 4.27
N GLY A 48 6.79 7.19 4.75
CA GLY A 48 5.64 6.33 4.95
C GLY A 48 4.95 5.90 3.66
N GLY A 49 5.32 6.42 2.49
CA GLY A 49 4.71 6.11 1.20
C GLY A 49 3.61 7.07 0.76
N PHE A 50 3.65 8.33 1.22
CA PHE A 50 2.79 9.41 0.73
C PHE A 50 2.90 9.56 -0.80
N LYS A 51 1.75 9.77 -1.46
CA LYS A 51 1.70 10.07 -2.89
C LYS A 51 0.82 11.29 -3.16
N LEU A 52 1.28 12.14 -4.07
CA LEU A 52 0.57 13.32 -4.50
C LEU A 52 -0.05 13.11 -5.88
N GLN A 53 -1.32 13.49 -6.04
CA GLN A 53 -2.05 13.40 -7.29
C GLN A 53 -2.79 14.70 -7.60
N TRP A 54 -2.36 15.41 -8.63
CA TRP A 54 -3.00 16.65 -9.09
C TRP A 54 -4.42 16.43 -9.60
N VAL A 55 -5.31 17.36 -9.24
CA VAL A 55 -6.70 17.43 -9.73
C VAL A 55 -6.82 18.58 -10.74
N ASP A 56 -6.49 19.80 -10.30
CA ASP A 56 -6.41 21.05 -11.07
C ASP A 56 -5.25 21.92 -10.55
N ASP A 57 -5.16 23.20 -10.93
CA ASP A 57 -4.06 24.09 -10.56
C ASP A 57 -4.12 24.55 -9.08
N THR A 58 -5.21 24.28 -8.37
CA THR A 58 -5.49 24.74 -6.99
C THR A 58 -5.92 23.63 -6.03
N HIS A 59 -6.03 22.40 -6.54
CA HIS A 59 -6.46 21.21 -5.84
C HIS A 59 -5.57 20.02 -6.20
N ALA A 60 -5.20 19.27 -5.18
CA ALA A 60 -4.50 18.01 -5.30
C ALA A 60 -5.03 16.99 -4.28
N LEU A 61 -4.76 15.73 -4.51
CA LEU A 61 -5.06 14.63 -3.61
C LEU A 61 -3.76 14.15 -2.96
N GLY A 62 -3.72 14.17 -1.63
CA GLY A 62 -2.70 13.52 -0.82
C GLY A 62 -3.16 12.12 -0.43
N ILE A 63 -2.40 11.11 -0.83
CA ILE A 63 -2.70 9.70 -0.57
C ILE A 63 -1.72 9.21 0.49
N PHE A 64 -2.24 8.94 1.68
CA PHE A 64 -1.45 8.49 2.83
C PHE A 64 -1.43 6.97 2.90
N SER A 65 -0.42 6.42 3.57
CA SER A 65 -0.25 4.97 3.72
C SER A 65 -1.08 4.34 4.83
N SER A 66 -1.73 5.16 5.66
CA SER A 66 -2.68 4.73 6.69
C SER A 66 -3.66 5.85 7.02
N LEU A 67 -4.80 5.50 7.63
CA LEU A 67 -5.73 6.50 8.19
C LEU A 67 -5.03 7.34 9.27
N GLY A 68 -4.20 6.71 10.12
CA GLY A 68 -3.47 7.43 11.18
C GLY A 68 -2.53 8.51 10.63
N ALA A 69 -1.82 8.22 9.53
CA ALA A 69 -0.98 9.22 8.86
C ALA A 69 -1.80 10.38 8.28
N ALA A 70 -2.99 10.09 7.72
CA ALA A 70 -3.89 11.13 7.23
C ALA A 70 -4.45 11.99 8.39
N SER A 71 -4.83 11.38 9.52
CA SER A 71 -5.26 12.11 10.72
C SER A 71 -4.16 13.01 11.26
N GLN A 72 -2.92 12.50 11.36
CA GLN A 72 -1.77 13.30 11.77
C GLN A 72 -1.53 14.47 10.82
N ALA A 73 -1.67 14.26 9.51
CA ALA A 73 -1.54 15.35 8.54
C ALA A 73 -2.59 16.44 8.78
N LEU A 74 -3.85 16.09 9.06
CA LEU A 74 -4.94 17.03 9.39
C LEU A 74 -4.69 17.86 10.65
N GLU A 75 -3.95 17.32 11.61
CA GLU A 75 -3.57 18.02 12.84
C GLU A 75 -2.41 19.01 12.62
N GLN A 76 -1.64 18.85 11.53
CA GLN A 76 -0.59 19.80 11.18
C GLN A 76 -1.16 21.07 10.54
N ASN A 77 -0.51 22.20 10.81
CA ASN A 77 -0.87 23.48 10.23
C ASN A 77 0.07 23.82 9.06
N TYR A 78 -0.48 23.91 7.86
CA TYR A 78 0.27 24.29 6.66
C TYR A 78 0.03 25.77 6.35
N ILE A 79 1.11 26.50 6.06
CA ILE A 79 1.05 27.95 5.86
C ILE A 79 0.52 28.28 4.45
N SER A 80 0.84 27.46 3.46
CA SER A 80 0.58 27.74 2.04
C SER A 80 -0.59 26.97 1.43
N VAL A 81 -1.16 26.00 2.16
CA VAL A 81 -2.21 25.10 1.65
C VAL A 81 -3.20 24.76 2.76
N LYS A 82 -4.41 24.34 2.40
CA LYS A 82 -5.36 23.73 3.33
C LYS A 82 -5.57 22.27 2.97
N ILE A 83 -5.97 21.47 3.94
CA ILE A 83 -6.27 20.06 3.74
C ILE A 83 -7.59 19.67 4.39
N ARG A 84 -8.27 18.70 3.79
CA ARG A 84 -9.51 18.13 4.33
C ARG A 84 -9.72 16.69 3.86
N PRO A 85 -10.50 15.87 4.56
CA PRO A 85 -10.89 14.55 4.08
C PRO A 85 -11.56 14.61 2.71
N LEU A 86 -11.28 13.63 1.84
CA LEU A 86 -11.85 13.57 0.48
C LEU A 86 -13.38 13.59 0.46
N ILE A 87 -14.03 13.03 1.49
CA ILE A 87 -15.49 13.05 1.65
C ILE A 87 -16.05 14.49 1.68
N HIS A 88 -15.28 15.45 2.19
CA HIS A 88 -15.60 16.88 2.24
C HIS A 88 -14.97 17.67 1.09
N GLY A 89 -14.25 16.99 0.19
CA GLY A 89 -13.57 17.62 -0.93
C GLY A 89 -14.49 18.02 -2.08
N THR A 90 -13.91 18.67 -3.08
CA THR A 90 -14.64 19.10 -4.29
C THR A 90 -15.12 17.91 -5.13
N ARG A 91 -16.18 18.12 -5.92
CA ARG A 91 -16.67 17.10 -6.87
C ARG A 91 -15.58 16.60 -7.81
N GLN A 92 -14.69 17.49 -8.25
CA GLN A 92 -13.58 17.12 -9.15
C GLN A 92 -12.60 16.18 -8.48
N SER A 93 -12.20 16.48 -7.24
CA SER A 93 -11.33 15.62 -6.43
C SER A 93 -11.94 14.25 -6.18
N LYS A 94 -13.25 14.18 -5.86
CA LYS A 94 -13.98 12.93 -5.68
C LYS A 94 -13.95 12.06 -6.93
N ILE A 95 -14.24 12.66 -8.10
CA ILE A 95 -14.26 11.91 -9.36
C ILE A 95 -12.86 11.50 -9.78
N LYS A 96 -11.86 12.37 -9.62
CA LYS A 96 -10.45 12.06 -9.87
C LYS A 96 -9.99 10.87 -9.03
N ALA A 97 -10.44 10.82 -7.78
CA ALA A 97 -10.14 9.74 -6.89
C ALA A 97 -10.77 8.41 -7.40
N LEU A 98 -12.08 8.43 -7.67
CA LEU A 98 -12.81 7.27 -8.16
C LEU A 98 -12.30 6.72 -9.50
N GLN A 99 -11.72 7.57 -10.35
CA GLN A 99 -11.13 7.16 -11.63
C GLN A 99 -9.85 6.33 -11.47
N ARG A 100 -9.14 6.43 -10.33
CA ARG A 100 -7.85 5.74 -10.12
C ARG A 100 -7.83 4.91 -8.84
N PRO A 101 -8.71 3.91 -8.70
CA PRO A 101 -8.81 3.09 -7.48
C PRO A 101 -7.52 2.31 -7.20
N LYS A 102 -6.71 2.00 -8.22
CA LYS A 102 -5.43 1.31 -8.05
C LYS A 102 -4.34 2.17 -7.40
N LEU A 103 -4.37 3.50 -7.59
CA LEU A 103 -3.41 4.41 -6.97
C LEU A 103 -3.78 4.75 -5.53
N LEU A 104 -5.08 4.69 -5.23
CA LEU A 104 -5.64 5.00 -3.93
C LEU A 104 -5.81 3.78 -3.03
N GLN A 105 -5.54 2.57 -3.51
CA GLN A 105 -5.51 1.44 -2.62
C GLN A 105 -4.38 1.62 -1.62
N LEU A 106 -4.74 1.62 -0.33
CA LEU A 106 -3.79 1.47 0.76
C LEU A 106 -2.84 0.35 0.40
N ALA A 107 -1.53 0.58 0.49
CA ALA A 107 -0.54 -0.40 0.06
C ALA A 107 -0.78 -1.72 0.81
N LYS A 108 -1.47 -2.66 0.16
CA LYS A 108 -1.58 -4.01 0.68
C LYS A 108 -0.18 -4.58 0.61
N GLU A 109 0.34 -4.98 1.77
CA GLU A 109 1.59 -5.71 1.85
C GLU A 109 1.57 -6.83 0.81
N ARG A 110 2.67 -7.01 0.07
CA ARG A 110 2.74 -8.16 -0.85
C ARG A 110 2.55 -9.40 0.02
N PRO A 111 1.64 -10.33 -0.32
CA PRO A 111 1.49 -11.55 0.45
C PRO A 111 2.88 -12.19 0.56
N GLN A 112 3.31 -12.44 1.81
CA GLN A 112 4.61 -13.02 2.06
C GLN A 112 4.66 -14.37 1.34
N THR A 113 5.44 -14.46 0.27
CA THR A 113 5.62 -15.71 -0.45
C THR A 113 6.35 -16.69 0.46
N ASP A 114 5.63 -17.71 0.92
CA ASP A 114 6.26 -18.82 1.64
C ASP A 114 7.19 -19.58 0.70
N THR A 115 8.49 -19.50 0.97
CA THR A 115 9.52 -20.20 0.20
C THR A 115 9.33 -21.71 0.21
N ALA A 116 8.73 -22.31 1.25
CA ALA A 116 8.44 -23.74 1.29
C ALA A 116 7.33 -24.12 0.30
N VAL A 117 6.29 -23.29 0.18
CA VAL A 117 5.21 -23.47 -0.81
C VAL A 117 5.76 -23.29 -2.22
N ALA A 118 6.54 -22.23 -2.47
CA ALA A 118 7.18 -22.01 -3.76
C ALA A 118 8.08 -23.20 -4.15
N ARG A 119 8.93 -23.68 -3.22
CA ARG A 119 9.76 -24.87 -3.43
C ARG A 119 8.91 -26.09 -3.76
N ARG A 120 7.86 -26.38 -2.98
CA ARG A 120 6.96 -27.53 -3.24
C ARG A 120 6.31 -27.45 -4.62
N LEU A 121 5.84 -26.28 -5.03
CA LEU A 121 5.21 -26.06 -6.33
C LEU A 121 6.20 -26.30 -7.47
N VAL A 122 7.42 -25.74 -7.37
CA VAL A 122 8.49 -25.94 -8.36
C VAL A 122 8.93 -27.39 -8.40
N THR A 123 9.14 -28.03 -7.26
CA THR A 123 9.47 -29.46 -7.14
C THR A 123 8.42 -30.34 -7.84
N ARG A 124 7.12 -30.03 -7.67
CA ARG A 124 6.04 -30.75 -8.33
C ARG A 124 5.99 -30.50 -9.84
N ALA A 125 6.15 -29.24 -10.25
CA ALA A 125 6.11 -28.84 -11.67
C ALA A 125 7.29 -29.39 -12.48
N LEU A 126 8.47 -29.49 -11.86
CA LEU A 126 9.66 -30.09 -12.45
C LEU A 126 9.71 -31.62 -12.32
N GLY A 127 8.72 -32.24 -11.67
CA GLY A 127 8.67 -33.69 -11.49
C GLY A 127 9.72 -34.26 -10.53
N LEU A 128 10.39 -33.43 -9.73
CA LEU A 128 11.33 -33.87 -8.70
C LEU A 128 10.57 -34.47 -7.50
N GLN A 129 9.99 -35.66 -7.65
CA GLN A 129 9.47 -36.39 -6.50
C GLN A 129 10.63 -36.70 -5.54
N ARG A 130 10.52 -36.31 -4.26
CA ARG A 130 11.46 -36.78 -3.24
C ARG A 130 11.39 -38.29 -3.24
N LYS A 131 12.45 -38.96 -3.67
CA LYS A 131 12.68 -40.34 -3.27
C LYS A 131 12.83 -40.31 -1.75
N TYR A 132 11.79 -40.70 -1.04
CA TYR A 132 11.91 -41.05 0.37
C TYR A 132 12.87 -42.24 0.38
N GLN A 133 14.16 -41.99 0.62
CA GLN A 133 15.05 -43.06 1.05
C GLN A 133 14.52 -43.48 2.43
N GLN A 134 13.63 -44.47 2.44
CA GLN A 134 13.70 -45.49 3.47
C GLN A 134 15.14 -46.01 3.42
N ASN A 135 15.98 -45.53 4.32
CA ASN A 135 17.16 -46.27 4.72
C ASN A 135 16.87 -46.82 6.11
N SER A 136 16.29 -48.02 6.10
CA SER A 136 16.50 -49.03 7.12
C SER A 136 18.00 -49.25 7.32
N GLY A 137 18.48 -48.98 8.55
CA GLY A 137 19.62 -49.60 9.25
C GLY A 137 21.00 -49.71 8.58
N CYS A 138 22.06 -49.26 9.27
CA CYS A 138 23.21 -50.10 9.68
C CYS A 138 24.21 -49.29 10.55
N GLN A 139 24.87 -50.02 11.43
CA GLN A 139 25.55 -49.64 12.68
C GLN A 139 26.92 -48.95 12.54
N GLY A 140 27.41 -48.41 13.65
CA GLY A 140 28.81 -48.58 14.04
C GLY A 140 29.43 -47.44 14.84
N LEU A 141 29.34 -47.49 16.18
CA LEU A 141 30.45 -47.12 17.07
C LEU A 141 30.36 -48.00 18.34
N GLU A 142 31.16 -49.06 18.32
CA GLU A 142 31.50 -49.91 19.45
C GLU A 142 32.59 -49.23 20.28
N SER A 143 32.45 -49.24 21.61
CA SER A 143 33.57 -49.20 22.56
C SER A 143 33.09 -49.78 23.88
N ALA A 144 33.60 -50.97 24.17
CA ALA A 144 33.34 -51.79 25.35
C ALA A 144 33.93 -51.19 26.64
N ALA A 145 33.27 -51.47 27.77
CA ALA A 145 33.94 -51.91 29.02
C ALA A 145 32.90 -52.32 30.07
N THR A 146 32.73 -53.64 30.20
CA THR A 146 32.67 -54.43 31.45
C THR A 146 31.84 -53.95 32.66
N ASN A 147 30.74 -54.70 32.92
CA ASN A 147 30.42 -55.49 34.14
C ASN A 147 31.21 -55.15 35.43
N LEU A 148 30.65 -55.08 36.63
CA LEU A 148 29.81 -56.04 37.37
C LEU A 148 29.39 -55.34 38.71
N PRO A 149 28.35 -55.80 39.45
CA PRO A 149 27.82 -55.13 40.64
C PRO A 149 28.31 -55.75 41.96
N ASP A 150 28.01 -55.07 43.06
CA ASP A 150 27.45 -55.65 44.30
C ASP A 150 26.43 -54.67 44.88
#